data_AF-A0A415S7M2-F1
#
_entry.id   AF-A0A415S7M2-F1
#
_cell.length_a   1.000
_cell.length_b   1.000
_cell.length_c   1.000
_cell.angle_alpha   90.00
_cell.angle_beta   90.00
_cell.angle_gamma   90.00
#
_symmetry.space_group_name_H-M   'P 1'
#
loop_
_entity.id
_entity.type
_entity.pdbx_description
1 polymer ?
#
loop_
_entity_poly.entity_id
_entity_poly.type
_entity_poly.pdbx_seq_one_letter_code
_entity_poly.pdbx_strand_id
1 'polypeptide(L)' 'MYKKFSELLLKTNKTIYRVAKDTGIATATLYDWKDGKSKPKAEKLKILADYFNVSVDYFLE' A
#
# COMPACT_ATOMS: atom_id res chain seq x y z
N MET A 1 -9.37 -1.39 0.42
CA MET A 1 -7.92 -1.14 0.69
C MET A 1 -7.00 -2.37 0.62
N TYR A 2 -6.77 -3.19 1.68
CA TYR A 2 -5.64 -4.16 1.65
C TYR A 2 -5.71 -5.18 0.51
N LYS A 3 -6.92 -5.63 0.14
CA LYS A 3 -7.13 -6.49 -1.02
C LYS A 3 -6.56 -5.87 -2.31
N LYS A 4 -6.86 -4.60 -2.57
CA LYS A 4 -6.35 -3.81 -3.71
C LYS A 4 -4.83 -3.67 -3.67
N PHE A 5 -4.28 -3.40 -2.48
CA PHE A 5 -2.83 -3.38 -2.29
C PHE A 5 -2.19 -4.75 -2.60
N SER A 6 -2.77 -5.85 -2.14
CA SER A 6 -2.30 -7.20 -2.44
C SER A 6 -2.39 -7.55 -3.92
N GLU A 7 -3.45 -7.10 -4.62
CA GLU A 7 -3.58 -7.25 -6.07
C GLU A 7 -2.44 -6.53 -6.81
N LEU A 8 -2.09 -5.31 -6.39
CA LEU A 8 -0.97 -4.56 -6.96
C LEU A 8 0.38 -5.23 -6.71
N LEU A 9 0.60 -5.79 -5.51
CA LEU A 9 1.81 -6.57 -5.21
C LEU A 9 1.96 -7.75 -6.17
N LEU A 10 0.88 -8.50 -6.40
CA LEU A 10 0.87 -9.65 -7.32
C LEU A 10 1.10 -9.21 -8.78
N LYS A 11 0.40 -8.16 -9.24
CA LYS A 11 0.52 -7.65 -10.62
C LYS A 11 1.92 -7.10 -10.94
N THR A 12 2.58 -6.53 -9.94
CA THR A 12 3.91 -5.91 -10.11
C THR A 12 5.05 -6.83 -9.67
N ASN A 13 4.75 -8.05 -9.20
CA ASN A 13 5.69 -8.99 -8.62
C ASN A 13 6.57 -8.35 -7.51
N LYS A 14 5.95 -7.52 -6.67
CA LYS A 14 6.61 -6.81 -5.57
C LYS A 14 6.23 -7.43 -4.23
N THR A 15 7.17 -7.38 -3.29
CA THR A 15 6.93 -7.76 -1.90
C THR A 15 6.60 -6.52 -1.06
N ILE A 16 5.91 -6.74 0.07
CA ILE A 16 5.67 -5.68 1.08
C ILE A 16 7.00 -5.02 1.49
N TYR A 17 8.05 -5.83 1.67
CA TYR A 17 9.39 -5.34 1.99
C TYR A 17 9.93 -4.38 0.92
N ARG A 18 9.78 -4.73 -0.36
CA ARG A 18 10.24 -3.87 -1.45
C ARG A 18 9.48 -2.54 -1.48
N VAL A 19 8.16 -2.59 -1.33
CA VAL A 19 7.34 -1.37 -1.27
C VAL A 19 7.74 -0.50 -0.08
N ALA A 20 7.93 -1.08 1.10
CA ALA A 20 8.37 -0.34 2.28
C ALA A 20 9.71 0.37 2.05
N LYS A 21 10.68 -0.32 1.44
CA LYS A 21 11.99 0.25 1.13
C LYS A 21 11.92 1.38 0.09
N ASP A 22 11.10 1.21 -0.94
CA ASP A 22 11.00 2.21 -2.03
C ASP A 22 10.17 3.43 -1.63
N THR A 23 9.13 3.25 -0.80
CA THR A 23 8.20 4.32 -0.40
C THR A 23 8.57 5.00 0.92
N GLY A 24 9.48 4.40 1.71
CA GLY A 24 9.78 4.84 3.07
C GLY A 24 8.68 4.55 4.10
N ILE A 25 7.60 3.86 3.70
CA ILE A 25 6.55 3.44 4.64
C ILE A 25 7.09 2.27 5.45
N ALA A 26 7.03 2.36 6.78
CA ALA A 26 7.45 1.28 7.66
C ALA A 26 6.72 -0.04 7.31
N THR A 27 7.47 -1.14 7.20
CA THR A 27 6.92 -2.48 6.94
C THR A 27 5.79 -2.83 7.91
N ALA A 28 5.98 -2.52 9.20
CA ALA A 28 4.97 -2.71 10.24
C ALA A 28 3.63 -2.03 9.88
N THR A 29 3.67 -0.81 9.34
CA THR A 29 2.44 -0.11 8.89
C THR A 29 1.73 -0.89 7.77
N LEU A 30 2.48 -1.42 6.80
CA LEU A 30 1.90 -2.20 5.70
C LEU A 30 1.26 -3.51 6.20
N TYR A 31 1.89 -4.17 7.19
CA TYR A 31 1.31 -5.34 7.85
C TYR A 31 0.09 -4.98 8.72
N ASP A 32 0.09 -3.85 9.41
CA ASP A 32 -1.08 -3.41 10.18
C ASP A 32 -2.30 -3.19 9.28
N TRP A 33 -2.10 -2.75 8.03
CA TRP A 33 -3.17 -2.64 7.05
C TRP A 33 -3.70 -4.00 6.58
N LYS A 34 -2.85 -5.04 6.56
CA LYS A 34 -3.27 -6.43 6.32
C LYS A 34 -4.22 -6.91 7.39
N ASP A 35 -3.85 -6.68 8.64
CA ASP A 35 -4.58 -7.14 9.81
C ASP A 35 -5.78 -6.24 10.16
N GLY A 36 -5.98 -5.14 9.45
CA GLY A 36 -7.03 -4.15 9.72
C GLY A 36 -6.81 -3.35 11.02
N LYS A 37 -5.61 -3.40 11.60
CA LYS A 37 -5.26 -2.75 12.88
C LYS A 37 -5.15 -1.23 12.77
N SER A 38 -4.86 -0.70 11.58
CA SER A 38 -4.75 0.75 11.38
C SER A 38 -5.45 1.20 10.10
N LYS A 39 -6.03 2.40 10.16
CA LYS A 39 -6.55 3.09 8.97
C LYS A 39 -5.40 3.86 8.31
N PRO A 40 -5.13 3.65 7.02
CA PRO A 40 -4.11 4.41 6.30
C PRO A 40 -4.49 5.89 6.24
N LYS A 41 -3.53 6.77 6.55
CA LYS A 41 -3.71 8.22 6.37
C LYS A 41 -3.66 8.57 4.88
N ALA A 42 -4.37 9.63 4.49
CA ALA A 42 -4.41 10.10 3.10
C ALA A 42 -3.02 10.30 2.48
N GLU A 43 -2.06 10.84 3.25
CA GLU A 43 -0.68 11.01 2.80
C GLU A 43 0.00 9.69 2.39
N LYS A 44 -0.15 8.64 3.20
CA LYS A 44 0.45 7.33 2.91
C LYS A 44 -0.27 6.62 1.75
N LEU A 45 -1.58 6.83 1.60
CA LEU A 45 -2.33 6.34 0.44
C LEU A 45 -1.85 7.01 -0.84
N LYS A 46 -1.60 8.32 -0.81
CA LYS A 46 -1.04 9.05 -1.95
C LYS A 46 0.33 8.51 -2.36
N ILE A 47 1.23 8.28 -1.40
CA ILE A 47 2.55 7.68 -1.68
C ILE A 47 2.42 6.31 -2.36
N LEU A 48 1.51 5.45 -1.90
CA LEU A 48 1.26 4.16 -2.54
C LEU A 48 0.67 4.32 -3.94
N ALA A 49 -0.30 5.22 -4.10
CA ALA A 49 -0.94 5.50 -5.38
C ALA A 49 0.08 5.97 -6.43
N ASP A 50 0.92 6.93 -6.05
CA ASP A 50 2.03 7.43 -6.88
C ASP A 50 3.03 6.30 -7.20
N TYR A 51 3.39 5.47 -6.22
CA TYR A 51 4.34 4.36 -6.40
C TYR A 51 3.83 3.29 -7.39
N PHE A 52 2.54 2.98 -7.34
CA PHE A 52 1.91 2.01 -8.25
C PHE A 52 1.33 2.65 -9.52
N ASN A 53 1.45 3.96 -9.67
CA ASN A 53 0.88 4.74 -10.77
C ASN A 53 -0.64 4.49 -10.94
N VAL A 54 -1.37 4.53 -9.83
CA VAL A 54 -2.84 4.40 -9.76
C VAL A 54 -3.45 5.61 -9.06
N SER A 55 -4.77 5.83 -9.18
CA SER A 55 -5.46 6.86 -8.38
C SER A 55 -5.50 6.47 -6.90
N VAL A 56 -5.51 7.45 -6.00
CA VAL A 56 -5.77 7.24 -4.57
C VAL A 56 -7.12 6.57 -4.34
N ASP A 57 -8.11 6.89 -5.17
CA ASP A 57 -9.46 6.32 -5.10
C ASP A 57 -9.48 4.80 -5.27
N TYR A 58 -8.49 4.24 -5.99
CA TYR A 58 -8.33 2.80 -6.17
C TYR A 58 -8.26 2.03 -4.84
N PHE A 59 -7.79 2.69 -3.78
CA PHE A 59 -7.69 2.11 -2.44
C PHE A 59 -8.93 2.34 -1.57
N LEU A 60 -9.78 3.31 -1.95
CA LEU A 60 -11.01 3.71 -1.27
C LEU A 60 -12.22 2.89 -1.74
N GLU A 61 -12.18 2.37 -2.97
CA GLU A 61 -13.09 1.35 -3.51
C GLU A 61 -12.82 -0.06 -2.94
#